data_AF-A0A540K7H1-F1
#
_entry.id   AF-A0A540K7H1-F1
#
_cell.length_a   1.000
_cell.length_b   1.000
_cell.length_c   1.000
_cell.angle_alpha   90.00
_cell.angle_beta   90.00
_cell.angle_gamma   90.00
#
_symmetry.space_group_name_H-M   'P 1'
#
loop_
_entity.id
_entity.type
_entity.pdbx_description
1 polymer ?
#
loop_
_entity_poly.entity_id
_entity_poly.type
_entity_poly.pdbx_seq_one_letter_code
_entity_poly.pdbx_strand_id
1 'polypeptide(L)'
;MNKPIPFSPLLFLILSISVTSQINPTSSSCPIDLSYVHTLPWDSSLCQDPTGKHCCQTLLSLFGIGLSQHLKQTSMFQLPNSNSSSSCLSDLQSGLAALKLDPSVVPLCFENSTQFVASPASCAGIVTIQDWTERVGPMTPLDTSCKGDLESLTRCSSCVDAGMKVNSQLSSLDPNATKCFYYTVLYAAGIVNELGPAEPRTAACILGLPLSGSANKKKSTQVSRKTLLKWVFGVLGAVIVVLVGVGIIVLYRKHDKKEKQIAMHEEYVTSFRTSFLPNSGAKWYAVSELERATNGFSQKNMIGQGGYGVVYKGTLSDGSLVAVKHVLDLDSKGDEEFSNEVEIISKIRHRNLLSLRGCCVTSDDLKGKRRFLVYDLMSNGNLSDQLSGKKRMNWPQRRNIIIDVAKGLTYLHNGIKPAIYHRDIKGTNILLDSKMKAKVADFGLAKQSSDGESHLTTRVAGTHGYLAPEYALYGQLTEKSDVYSFGIVILEIMSGRKVLETSSSDSNAFVLITDWAWMALKSGNVEEIFDEAVREEGPKGVMERFVLVGILCAHVMVAFRPTIYEALKMLEGDIDIPKLPDRPMPLGNESHRSSFGLSRLLASEGSPRT
;
A
#
# COMPACT_ATOMS: atom_id res chain seq x y z
N MET A 1 -42.23 5.51 -44.92
CA MET A 1 -40.98 4.70 -44.97
C MET A 1 -40.88 3.95 -43.67
N ASN A 2 -40.77 2.63 -43.77
CA ASN A 2 -41.32 1.65 -42.82
C ASN A 2 -40.40 1.35 -41.62
N LYS A 3 -41.08 1.01 -40.52
CA LYS A 3 -40.58 0.43 -39.27
C LYS A 3 -39.84 -0.91 -39.47
N PRO A 4 -38.96 -1.31 -38.53
CA PRO A 4 -38.28 -2.60 -38.56
C PRO A 4 -39.18 -3.74 -38.07
N ILE A 5 -39.02 -4.92 -38.68
CA ILE A 5 -39.64 -6.19 -38.31
C ILE A 5 -38.52 -7.13 -37.82
N PRO A 6 -38.74 -7.93 -36.75
CA PRO A 6 -37.70 -8.72 -36.08
C PRO A 6 -37.51 -10.10 -36.72
N PHE A 7 -36.30 -10.66 -36.60
CA PHE A 7 -36.05 -12.08 -36.87
C PHE A 7 -35.66 -12.80 -35.59
N SER A 8 -36.51 -13.75 -35.20
CA SER A 8 -36.30 -14.78 -34.18
C SER A 8 -35.66 -16.03 -34.83
N PRO A 9 -35.08 -16.96 -34.05
CA PRO A 9 -34.03 -17.87 -34.48
C PRO A 9 -34.55 -19.14 -35.17
N LEU A 10 -33.80 -19.61 -36.17
CA LEU A 10 -34.02 -20.93 -36.75
C LEU A 10 -33.23 -21.97 -35.94
N LEU A 11 -34.01 -22.79 -35.25
CA LEU A 11 -33.67 -24.07 -34.66
C LEU A 11 -33.03 -24.99 -35.72
N PHE A 12 -31.79 -25.42 -35.55
CA PHE A 12 -31.29 -26.63 -36.20
C PHE A 12 -30.91 -27.65 -35.12
N LEU A 13 -31.62 -28.78 -35.19
CA LEU A 13 -31.49 -29.94 -34.32
C LEU A 13 -30.04 -30.43 -34.26
N ILE A 14 -29.55 -30.56 -33.03
CA ILE A 14 -28.43 -31.43 -32.67
C ILE A 14 -28.92 -32.87 -32.85
N LEU A 15 -28.45 -33.55 -33.90
CA LEU A 15 -28.49 -35.01 -33.94
C LEU A 15 -27.25 -35.51 -33.19
N SER A 16 -27.44 -35.81 -31.92
CA SER A 16 -26.47 -36.55 -31.10
C SER A 16 -26.34 -37.96 -31.64
N ILE A 17 -25.38 -38.17 -32.54
CA ILE A 17 -24.85 -39.51 -32.82
C ILE A 17 -23.86 -39.79 -31.71
N SER A 18 -24.34 -40.44 -30.66
CA SER A 18 -23.50 -41.14 -29.70
C SER A 18 -22.80 -42.29 -30.42
N VAL A 19 -21.67 -42.00 -31.06
CA VAL A 19 -20.69 -43.05 -31.36
C VAL A 19 -20.08 -43.41 -30.02
N THR A 20 -20.69 -44.38 -29.34
CA THR A 20 -20.02 -45.20 -28.36
C THR A 20 -18.95 -45.99 -29.09
N SER A 21 -17.79 -45.36 -29.32
CA SER A 21 -16.57 -46.10 -29.59
C SER A 21 -16.26 -46.88 -28.31
N GLN A 22 -16.67 -48.14 -28.34
CA GLN A 22 -16.24 -49.17 -27.41
C GLN A 22 -14.73 -49.03 -27.22
N ILE A 23 -14.33 -48.71 -25.99
CA ILE A 23 -12.94 -48.74 -25.55
C ILE A 23 -12.51 -50.20 -25.64
N ASN A 24 -11.90 -50.56 -26.77
CA ASN A 24 -11.06 -51.75 -26.85
C ASN A 24 -9.81 -51.46 -26.01
N PRO A 25 -9.48 -52.29 -24.99
CA PRO A 25 -8.24 -52.15 -24.25
C PRO A 25 -7.11 -52.74 -25.11
N THR A 26 -6.67 -51.99 -26.11
CA THR A 26 -5.66 -52.46 -27.08
C THR A 26 -4.35 -51.71 -26.92
N SER A 27 -3.39 -52.43 -26.33
CA SER A 27 -1.95 -52.20 -26.30
C SER A 27 -1.43 -51.04 -25.45
N SER A 28 -0.73 -51.43 -24.38
CA SER A 28 0.19 -50.65 -23.55
C SER A 28 1.48 -50.29 -24.31
N SER A 29 1.39 -49.74 -25.51
CA SER A 29 2.56 -49.37 -26.33
C SER A 29 2.91 -47.88 -26.18
N CYS A 30 4.19 -47.54 -26.33
CA CYS A 30 4.62 -46.15 -26.34
C CYS A 30 4.10 -45.44 -27.60
N PRO A 31 3.34 -44.32 -27.48
CA PRO A 31 2.85 -43.57 -28.65
C PRO A 31 3.90 -42.62 -29.27
N ILE A 32 5.18 -42.77 -28.91
CA ILE A 32 6.31 -41.98 -29.42
C ILE A 32 7.28 -42.92 -30.14
N ASP A 33 7.74 -42.54 -31.33
CA ASP A 33 8.83 -43.23 -32.00
C ASP A 33 10.19 -42.83 -31.37
N LEU A 34 10.89 -43.79 -30.77
CA LEU A 34 12.21 -43.59 -30.15
C LEU A 34 13.37 -44.10 -31.02
N SER A 35 13.14 -44.40 -32.30
CA SER A 35 14.17 -44.89 -33.24
C SER A 35 15.37 -43.94 -33.35
N TYR A 36 15.16 -42.64 -33.15
CA TYR A 36 16.20 -41.61 -33.20
C TYR A 36 17.28 -41.75 -32.12
N VAL A 37 17.01 -42.47 -31.03
CA VAL A 37 17.97 -42.71 -29.94
C VAL A 37 19.26 -43.34 -30.46
N HIS A 38 19.16 -44.15 -31.53
CA HIS A 38 20.29 -44.84 -32.16
C HIS A 38 20.86 -44.13 -33.38
N THR A 39 20.04 -43.34 -34.08
CA THR A 39 20.43 -42.75 -35.37
C THR A 39 20.97 -41.34 -35.24
N LEU A 40 20.59 -40.62 -34.17
CA LEU A 40 21.06 -39.27 -33.90
C LEU A 40 22.46 -39.29 -33.28
N PRO A 41 23.41 -38.46 -33.74
CA PRO A 41 24.78 -38.43 -33.22
C PRO A 41 24.86 -37.63 -31.92
N TRP A 42 24.13 -38.01 -30.87
CA TRP A 42 24.20 -37.38 -29.55
C TRP A 42 25.37 -37.91 -28.71
N ASP A 43 25.87 -37.13 -27.75
CA ASP A 43 27.01 -37.50 -26.91
C ASP A 43 26.59 -38.41 -25.74
N SER A 44 26.58 -39.72 -26.00
CA SER A 44 26.24 -40.73 -24.99
C SER A 44 27.30 -40.90 -23.90
N SER A 45 28.51 -40.34 -24.06
CA SER A 45 29.56 -40.42 -23.04
C SER A 45 29.18 -39.67 -21.75
N LEU A 46 28.32 -38.65 -21.87
CA LEU A 46 27.78 -37.88 -20.74
C LEU A 46 26.92 -38.71 -19.78
N CYS A 47 26.49 -39.91 -20.22
CA CYS A 47 25.66 -40.83 -19.46
C CYS A 47 26.37 -42.12 -19.05
N GLN A 48 27.70 -42.19 -19.15
CA GLN A 48 28.47 -43.33 -18.64
C GLN A 48 28.49 -43.39 -17.10
N ASP A 49 28.38 -42.24 -16.43
CA ASP A 49 28.15 -42.16 -14.99
C ASP A 49 26.66 -41.90 -14.71
N PRO A 50 25.92 -42.88 -14.15
CA PRO A 50 24.49 -42.75 -13.87
C PRO A 50 24.15 -41.68 -12.82
N THR A 51 25.13 -41.19 -12.06
CA THR A 51 24.94 -40.15 -11.03
C THR A 51 25.23 -38.72 -11.52
N GLY A 52 25.66 -38.57 -12.78
CA GLY A 52 26.01 -37.29 -13.36
C GLY A 52 24.79 -36.38 -13.62
N LYS A 53 24.79 -35.17 -13.04
CA LYS A 53 23.75 -34.13 -13.29
C LYS A 53 23.53 -33.80 -14.77
N HIS A 54 24.56 -33.97 -15.59
CA HIS A 54 24.50 -33.72 -17.04
C HIS A 54 23.79 -34.82 -17.82
N CYS A 55 23.74 -36.06 -17.31
CA CYS A 55 23.08 -37.17 -17.99
C CYS A 55 21.56 -37.00 -18.00
N CYS A 56 20.93 -36.72 -16.85
CA CYS A 56 19.48 -36.57 -16.78
C CYS A 56 18.95 -35.42 -17.63
N GLN A 57 19.70 -34.31 -17.70
CA GLN A 57 19.37 -33.21 -18.62
C GLN A 57 19.50 -33.63 -20.09
N THR A 58 20.56 -34.37 -20.44
CA THR A 58 20.78 -34.89 -21.80
C THR A 58 19.67 -35.87 -22.20
N LEU A 59 19.25 -36.75 -21.29
CA LEU A 59 18.15 -37.68 -21.54
C LEU A 59 16.80 -36.98 -21.62
N LEU A 60 16.57 -35.92 -20.85
CA LEU A 60 15.37 -35.09 -20.97
C LEU A 60 15.31 -34.42 -22.35
N SER A 61 16.44 -33.87 -22.82
CA SER A 61 16.57 -33.32 -24.17
C SER A 61 16.36 -34.37 -25.27
N LEU A 62 16.90 -35.58 -25.07
CA LEU A 62 16.74 -36.70 -25.99
C LEU A 62 15.27 -37.13 -26.06
N PHE A 63 14.62 -37.37 -24.92
CA PHE A 63 13.19 -37.72 -24.85
C PHE A 63 12.28 -36.60 -25.37
N GLY A 64 12.71 -35.34 -25.22
CA GLY A 64 12.04 -34.17 -25.77
C GLY A 64 11.94 -34.17 -27.29
N ILE A 65 12.85 -34.83 -28.02
CA ILE A 65 12.72 -35.02 -29.47
C ILE A 65 11.42 -35.77 -29.78
N GLY A 66 11.21 -36.89 -29.08
CA GLY A 66 10.03 -37.72 -29.26
C GLY A 66 8.73 -37.02 -28.86
N LEU A 67 8.74 -36.28 -27.75
CA LEU A 67 7.59 -35.47 -27.35
C LEU A 67 7.27 -34.34 -28.35
N SER A 68 8.30 -33.70 -28.94
CA SER A 68 8.10 -32.71 -30.00
C SER A 68 7.52 -33.31 -31.27
N GLN A 69 7.93 -34.53 -31.65
CA GLN A 69 7.35 -35.25 -32.78
C GLN A 69 5.89 -35.64 -32.49
N HIS A 70 5.62 -36.13 -31.28
CA HIS A 70 4.27 -36.45 -30.82
C HIS A 70 3.37 -35.21 -30.89
N LEU A 71 3.82 -34.07 -30.35
CA LEU A 71 3.11 -32.79 -30.43
C LEU A 71 2.79 -32.41 -31.89
N LYS A 72 3.73 -32.57 -32.82
CA LYS A 72 3.51 -32.30 -34.24
C LYS A 72 2.44 -33.21 -34.86
N GLN A 73 2.34 -34.46 -34.42
CA GLN A 73 1.43 -35.46 -34.98
C GLN A 73 0.03 -35.43 -34.35
N THR A 74 -0.06 -35.19 -33.04
CA THR A 74 -1.31 -35.34 -32.26
C THR A 74 -1.85 -34.02 -31.73
N SER A 75 -1.09 -32.92 -31.85
CA SER A 75 -1.38 -31.62 -31.24
C SER A 75 -1.41 -31.62 -29.71
N MET A 76 -0.88 -32.67 -29.06
CA MET A 76 -0.82 -32.81 -27.60
C MET A 76 0.62 -32.59 -27.09
N PHE A 77 0.81 -31.75 -26.07
CA PHE A 77 2.15 -31.45 -25.52
C PHE A 77 2.77 -32.59 -24.71
N GLN A 78 1.95 -33.47 -24.16
CA GLN A 78 2.34 -34.52 -23.21
C GLN A 78 1.52 -35.78 -23.48
N LEU A 79 1.94 -36.90 -22.89
CA LEU A 79 1.34 -38.22 -23.08
C LEU A 79 -0.05 -38.33 -22.43
N PRO A 80 -0.97 -39.14 -22.99
CA PRO A 80 -2.37 -39.15 -22.56
C PRO A 80 -2.61 -39.77 -21.18
N ASN A 81 -1.74 -40.67 -20.72
CA ASN A 81 -1.90 -41.36 -19.42
C ASN A 81 -0.57 -41.94 -18.91
N SER A 82 -0.58 -42.36 -17.64
CA SER A 82 0.58 -42.94 -16.94
C SER A 82 1.08 -44.25 -17.56
N ASN A 83 0.20 -45.05 -18.16
CA ASN A 83 0.58 -46.31 -18.82
C ASN A 83 1.40 -46.02 -20.08
N SER A 84 0.96 -45.09 -20.94
CA SER A 84 1.73 -44.64 -22.11
C SER A 84 3.09 -44.05 -21.71
N SER A 85 3.14 -43.26 -20.64
CA SER A 85 4.40 -42.71 -20.13
C SER A 85 5.36 -43.80 -19.65
N SER A 86 4.86 -44.76 -18.87
CA SER A 86 5.68 -45.87 -18.38
C SER A 86 6.18 -46.76 -19.51
N SER A 87 5.35 -47.04 -20.53
CA SER A 87 5.77 -47.77 -21.72
C SER A 87 6.85 -47.02 -22.50
N CYS A 88 6.73 -45.70 -22.69
CA CYS A 88 7.76 -44.92 -23.36
C CYS A 88 9.09 -44.84 -22.61
N LEU A 89 9.06 -44.78 -21.27
CA LEU A 89 10.28 -44.83 -20.48
C LEU A 89 10.96 -46.21 -20.56
N SER A 90 10.17 -47.29 -20.62
CA SER A 90 10.67 -48.66 -20.85
C SER A 90 11.31 -48.82 -22.23
N ASP A 91 10.69 -48.27 -23.27
CA ASP A 91 11.22 -48.30 -24.64
C ASP A 91 12.50 -47.46 -24.75
N LEU A 92 12.56 -46.30 -24.09
CA LEU A 92 13.77 -45.49 -23.97
C LEU A 92 14.90 -46.26 -23.28
N GLN A 93 14.60 -46.92 -22.15
CA GLN A 93 15.58 -47.72 -21.41
C GLN A 93 16.15 -48.86 -22.28
N SER A 94 15.29 -49.51 -23.06
CA SER A 94 15.69 -50.55 -24.02
C SER A 94 16.61 -50.00 -25.11
N GLY A 95 16.30 -48.82 -25.65
CA GLY A 95 17.16 -48.12 -26.62
C GLY A 95 18.52 -47.73 -26.04
N LEU A 96 18.56 -47.21 -24.80
CA LEU A 96 19.82 -46.83 -24.15
C LEU A 96 20.68 -48.06 -23.80
N ALA A 97 20.08 -49.19 -23.43
CA ALA A 97 20.79 -50.44 -23.16
C ALA A 97 21.55 -50.95 -24.41
N ALA A 98 20.98 -50.78 -25.61
CA ALA A 98 21.65 -51.12 -26.86
C ALA A 98 22.85 -50.21 -27.17
N LEU A 99 22.98 -49.05 -26.51
CA LEU A 99 24.17 -48.18 -26.52
C LEU A 99 25.16 -48.49 -25.38
N LYS A 100 24.96 -49.59 -24.64
CA LYS A 100 25.78 -50.04 -23.48
C LYS A 100 25.78 -49.05 -22.30
N LEU A 101 24.71 -48.29 -22.13
CA LEU A 101 24.51 -47.43 -20.96
C LEU A 101 23.89 -48.23 -19.80
N ASP A 102 24.13 -47.78 -18.57
CA ASP A 102 23.64 -48.46 -17.38
C ASP A 102 22.09 -48.47 -17.35
N PRO A 103 21.43 -49.63 -17.16
CA PRO A 103 19.97 -49.72 -17.15
C PRO A 103 19.29 -48.88 -16.06
N SER A 104 20.01 -48.50 -15.00
CA SER A 104 19.48 -47.69 -13.90
C SER A 104 19.34 -46.20 -14.24
N VAL A 105 19.92 -45.72 -15.35
CA VAL A 105 19.94 -44.28 -15.68
C VAL A 105 18.53 -43.71 -15.90
N VAL A 106 17.65 -44.44 -16.60
CA VAL A 106 16.26 -43.99 -16.83
C VAL A 106 15.46 -43.86 -15.53
N PRO A 107 15.39 -44.88 -14.64
CA PRO A 107 14.67 -44.73 -13.38
C PRO A 107 15.33 -43.73 -12.42
N LEU A 108 16.65 -43.52 -12.47
CA LEU A 108 17.34 -42.48 -11.70
C LEU A 108 16.99 -41.06 -12.18
N CYS A 109 16.92 -40.84 -13.49
CA CYS A 109 16.64 -39.52 -14.05
C CYS A 109 15.16 -39.17 -14.09
N PHE A 110 14.29 -40.19 -14.14
CA PHE A 110 12.84 -40.04 -14.31
C PHE A 110 12.07 -40.80 -13.23
N GLU A 111 12.36 -40.52 -11.96
CA GLU A 111 11.74 -41.16 -10.78
C GLU A 111 10.20 -41.09 -10.79
N ASN A 112 9.63 -40.02 -11.36
CA ASN A 112 8.20 -39.84 -11.49
C ASN A 112 7.73 -40.05 -12.94
N SER A 113 7.20 -41.23 -13.25
CA SER A 113 6.68 -41.56 -14.58
C SER A 113 5.49 -40.69 -15.01
N THR A 114 4.81 -40.00 -14.09
CA THR A 114 3.69 -39.09 -14.43
C THR A 114 4.13 -37.71 -14.91
N GLN A 115 5.43 -37.39 -14.86
CA GLN A 115 5.92 -36.05 -15.23
C GLN A 115 5.74 -35.69 -16.71
N PHE A 116 5.51 -36.69 -17.56
CA PHE A 116 5.25 -36.54 -19.00
C PHE A 116 3.78 -36.77 -19.37
N VAL A 117 2.88 -36.78 -18.39
CA VAL A 117 1.44 -36.99 -18.61
C VAL A 117 0.72 -35.65 -18.66
N ALA A 118 -0.19 -35.51 -19.63
CA ALA A 118 -1.04 -34.33 -19.77
C ALA A 118 -1.81 -34.06 -18.47
N SER A 119 -1.66 -32.86 -17.94
CA SER A 119 -2.32 -32.43 -16.70
C SER A 119 -2.72 -30.96 -16.80
N PRO A 120 -3.98 -30.59 -16.47
CA PRO A 120 -4.42 -29.20 -16.41
C PRO A 120 -3.64 -28.35 -15.40
N ALA A 121 -2.93 -28.98 -14.46
CA ALA A 121 -2.04 -28.29 -13.52
C ALA A 121 -0.64 -27.99 -14.10
N SER A 122 -0.36 -28.41 -15.34
CA SER A 122 0.94 -28.24 -15.99
C SER A 122 0.92 -27.04 -16.93
N CYS A 123 1.91 -26.16 -16.77
CA CYS A 123 2.15 -24.98 -17.60
C CYS A 123 0.90 -24.18 -18.01
N ALA A 124 0.33 -23.40 -17.07
CA ALA A 124 -0.83 -22.52 -17.33
C ALA A 124 -2.06 -23.24 -17.97
N GLY A 125 -2.19 -24.55 -17.70
CA GLY A 125 -3.27 -25.39 -18.21
C GLY A 125 -3.15 -25.77 -19.69
N ILE A 126 -1.96 -25.63 -20.29
CA ILE A 126 -1.74 -25.98 -21.70
C ILE A 126 -1.65 -27.49 -21.85
N VAL A 127 -2.59 -28.07 -22.62
CA VAL A 127 -2.58 -29.49 -22.98
C VAL A 127 -2.39 -29.68 -24.48
N THR A 128 -2.99 -28.79 -25.28
CA THR A 128 -3.03 -28.84 -26.75
C THR A 128 -2.39 -27.61 -27.40
N ILE A 129 -2.12 -27.68 -28.71
CA ILE A 129 -1.73 -26.51 -29.53
C ILE A 129 -2.80 -25.42 -29.53
N GLN A 130 -4.07 -25.79 -29.41
CA GLN A 130 -5.16 -24.82 -29.30
C GLN A 130 -5.04 -24.03 -27.99
N ASP A 131 -4.83 -24.72 -26.85
CA ASP A 131 -4.62 -24.06 -25.56
C ASP A 131 -3.39 -23.15 -25.60
N TRP A 132 -2.31 -23.60 -26.25
CA TRP A 132 -1.12 -22.77 -26.47
C TRP A 132 -1.45 -21.49 -27.24
N THR A 133 -2.21 -21.61 -28.33
CA THR A 133 -2.62 -20.47 -29.15
C THR A 133 -3.51 -19.50 -28.39
N GLU A 134 -4.42 -19.99 -27.54
CA GLU A 134 -5.28 -19.18 -26.69
C GLU A 134 -4.49 -18.44 -25.58
N ARG A 135 -3.44 -19.07 -25.03
CA ARG A 135 -2.64 -18.50 -23.94
C ARG A 135 -1.51 -17.58 -24.41
N VAL A 136 -0.83 -17.94 -25.49
CA VAL A 136 0.39 -17.27 -25.97
C VAL A 136 0.14 -16.40 -27.19
N GLY A 137 -0.90 -16.71 -27.96
CA GLY A 137 -1.29 -16.01 -29.19
C GLY A 137 -0.96 -16.81 -30.47
N PRO A 138 -1.55 -16.43 -31.62
CA PRO A 138 -1.41 -17.13 -32.90
C PRO A 138 -0.06 -16.91 -33.60
N MET A 139 0.71 -15.91 -33.18
CA MET A 139 2.08 -15.67 -33.63
C MET A 139 2.93 -15.27 -32.43
N THR A 140 4.06 -15.94 -32.28
CA THR A 140 5.01 -15.73 -31.18
C THR A 140 6.38 -15.33 -31.74
N PRO A 141 7.29 -14.80 -30.90
CA PRO A 141 8.68 -14.57 -31.30
C PRO A 141 9.40 -15.84 -31.79
N LEU A 142 8.93 -17.03 -31.39
CA LEU A 142 9.48 -18.31 -31.86
C LEU A 142 9.25 -18.47 -33.36
N ASP A 143 8.05 -18.14 -33.86
CA ASP A 143 7.63 -18.32 -35.26
C ASP A 143 8.54 -17.60 -36.28
N THR A 144 9.27 -16.59 -35.81
CA THR A 144 10.27 -15.87 -36.60
C THR A 144 11.70 -16.35 -36.32
N SER A 145 12.05 -16.56 -35.05
CA SER A 145 13.45 -16.77 -34.64
C SER A 145 13.90 -18.23 -34.72
N CYS A 146 12.97 -19.18 -34.57
CA CYS A 146 13.25 -20.62 -34.56
C CYS A 146 12.93 -21.31 -35.89
N LYS A 147 12.50 -20.55 -36.91
CA LYS A 147 12.12 -21.06 -38.23
C LYS A 147 13.35 -21.29 -39.12
N GLY A 148 13.38 -22.42 -39.83
CA GLY A 148 14.43 -22.81 -40.77
C GLY A 148 15.70 -23.37 -40.12
N ASP A 149 16.82 -23.35 -40.87
CA ASP A 149 18.11 -23.88 -40.40
C ASP A 149 18.76 -22.97 -39.34
N LEU A 150 19.24 -23.60 -38.25
CA LEU A 150 19.83 -22.95 -37.08
C LEU A 150 21.37 -23.11 -37.02
N GLU A 151 22.02 -23.35 -38.17
CA GLU A 151 23.48 -23.50 -38.30
C GLU A 151 24.30 -22.31 -37.74
N SER A 152 23.81 -21.07 -37.90
CA SER A 152 24.50 -19.90 -37.35
C SER A 152 24.26 -19.77 -35.84
N LEU A 153 25.34 -19.62 -35.07
CA LEU A 153 25.31 -19.30 -33.64
C LEU A 153 24.38 -18.11 -33.31
N THR A 154 24.27 -17.14 -34.21
CA THR A 154 23.39 -15.97 -34.04
C THR A 154 21.90 -16.28 -34.22
N ARG A 155 21.55 -17.25 -35.07
CA ARG A 155 20.15 -17.69 -35.25
C ARG A 155 19.73 -18.58 -34.09
N CYS A 156 20.60 -19.48 -33.67
CA CYS A 156 20.35 -20.31 -32.51
C CYS A 156 20.14 -19.48 -31.24
N SER A 157 21.02 -18.50 -30.96
CA SER A 157 20.86 -17.62 -29.81
C SER A 157 19.56 -16.81 -29.88
N SER A 158 19.19 -16.32 -31.07
CA SER A 158 17.93 -15.58 -31.26
C SER A 158 16.70 -16.45 -31.00
N CYS A 159 16.74 -17.73 -31.40
CA CYS A 159 15.68 -18.69 -31.09
C CYS A 159 15.56 -18.96 -29.58
N VAL A 160 16.69 -19.13 -28.88
CA VAL A 160 16.71 -19.31 -27.42
C VAL A 160 16.16 -18.08 -26.70
N ASP A 161 16.57 -16.87 -27.12
CA ASP A 161 16.07 -15.61 -26.55
C ASP A 161 14.56 -15.44 -26.78
N ALA A 162 14.05 -15.85 -27.95
CA ALA A 162 12.63 -15.89 -28.24
C ALA A 162 11.88 -16.86 -27.30
N GLY A 163 12.45 -18.02 -27.02
CA GLY A 163 11.91 -18.97 -26.05
C GLY A 163 11.88 -18.42 -24.63
N MET A 164 12.93 -17.72 -24.19
CA MET A 164 12.94 -17.08 -22.87
C MET A 164 11.86 -16.00 -22.72
N LYS A 165 11.57 -15.26 -23.78
CA LYS A 165 10.48 -14.28 -23.80
C LYS A 165 9.10 -14.94 -23.65
N VAL A 166 8.84 -15.99 -24.42
CA VAL A 166 7.57 -16.73 -24.33
C VAL A 166 7.42 -17.41 -22.95
N ASN A 167 8.50 -17.97 -22.41
CA ASN A 167 8.49 -18.55 -21.07
C ASN A 167 8.21 -17.51 -19.97
N SER A 168 8.74 -16.29 -20.10
CA SER A 168 8.41 -15.19 -19.18
C SER A 168 6.94 -14.81 -19.24
N GLN A 169 6.34 -14.81 -20.43
CA GLN A 169 4.90 -14.57 -20.59
C GLN A 169 4.08 -15.66 -19.91
N LEU A 170 4.39 -16.94 -20.16
CA LEU A 170 3.71 -18.07 -19.53
C LEU A 170 3.84 -18.06 -17.99
N SER A 171 5.02 -17.70 -17.46
CA SER A 171 5.25 -17.59 -16.01
C SER A 171 4.46 -16.46 -15.35
N SER A 172 4.07 -15.42 -16.11
CA SER A 172 3.22 -14.34 -15.62
C SER A 172 1.74 -14.71 -15.56
N LEU A 173 1.31 -15.68 -16.38
CA LEU A 173 -0.08 -16.15 -16.44
C LEU A 173 -0.42 -17.12 -15.31
N ASP A 174 0.57 -17.88 -14.84
CA ASP A 174 0.44 -18.78 -13.70
C ASP A 174 1.77 -18.82 -12.91
N PRO A 175 1.84 -18.17 -11.73
CA PRO A 175 3.05 -18.13 -10.90
C PRO A 175 3.57 -19.50 -10.46
N ASN A 176 2.74 -20.54 -10.50
CA ASN A 176 3.13 -21.91 -10.15
C ASN A 176 3.62 -22.72 -11.36
N ALA A 177 3.64 -22.14 -12.56
CA ALA A 177 3.97 -22.81 -13.83
C ALA A 177 5.48 -22.97 -14.10
N THR A 178 6.22 -23.43 -13.09
CA THR A 178 7.69 -23.58 -13.10
C THR A 178 8.24 -24.48 -14.22
N LYS A 179 7.40 -25.28 -14.89
CA LYS A 179 7.78 -26.20 -15.99
C LYS A 179 7.47 -25.67 -17.40
N CYS A 180 7.00 -24.43 -17.55
CA CYS A 180 6.58 -23.88 -18.85
C CYS A 180 7.68 -23.74 -19.90
N PHE A 181 8.93 -23.63 -19.47
CA PHE A 181 10.04 -23.50 -20.40
C PHE A 181 10.13 -24.73 -21.32
N TYR A 182 9.83 -25.91 -20.79
CA TYR A 182 9.85 -27.15 -21.57
C TYR A 182 8.76 -27.18 -22.65
N TYR A 183 7.58 -26.63 -22.39
CA TYR A 183 6.52 -26.50 -23.39
C TYR A 183 6.96 -25.57 -24.54
N THR A 184 7.66 -24.49 -24.20
CA THR A 184 8.22 -23.56 -25.17
C THR A 184 9.23 -24.24 -26.08
N VAL A 185 10.11 -25.08 -25.51
CA VAL A 185 11.08 -25.89 -26.25
C VAL A 185 10.37 -26.91 -27.16
N LEU A 186 9.35 -27.61 -26.66
CA LEU A 186 8.62 -28.61 -27.44
C LEU A 186 7.90 -27.99 -28.64
N TYR A 187 7.24 -26.85 -28.44
CA TYR A 187 6.56 -26.10 -29.51
C TYR A 187 7.54 -25.57 -30.56
N ALA A 188 8.66 -25.00 -30.11
CA ALA A 188 9.70 -24.49 -31.01
C ALA A 188 10.30 -25.60 -31.89
N ALA A 189 10.60 -26.76 -31.32
CA ALA A 189 11.21 -27.87 -32.05
C ALA A 189 10.21 -28.67 -32.90
N GLY A 190 8.99 -28.87 -32.41
CA GLY A 190 7.96 -29.70 -33.07
C GLY A 190 7.10 -28.96 -34.09
N ILE A 191 6.71 -27.71 -33.78
CA ILE A 191 5.72 -26.95 -34.57
C ILE A 191 6.39 -25.87 -35.41
N VAL A 192 7.30 -25.10 -34.81
CA VAL A 192 7.88 -23.91 -35.47
C VAL A 192 9.02 -24.27 -36.41
N ASN A 193 9.93 -25.16 -36.01
CA ASN A 193 11.09 -25.51 -36.83
C ASN A 193 10.71 -26.47 -37.97
N GLU A 194 10.98 -26.05 -39.21
CA GLU A 194 10.58 -26.78 -40.42
C GLU A 194 11.36 -28.09 -40.61
N LEU A 195 12.61 -28.15 -40.14
CA LEU A 195 13.46 -29.35 -40.22
C LEU A 195 13.07 -30.40 -39.15
N GLY A 196 12.40 -29.95 -38.09
CA GLY A 196 11.87 -30.80 -37.03
C GLY A 196 12.88 -31.17 -35.94
N PRO A 197 12.41 -31.82 -34.87
CA PRO A 197 13.18 -31.99 -33.64
C PRO A 197 14.28 -33.06 -33.74
N ALA A 198 14.21 -33.97 -34.70
CA ALA A 198 15.21 -35.03 -34.91
C ALA A 198 16.37 -34.60 -35.81
N GLU A 199 16.35 -33.38 -36.36
CA GLU A 199 17.49 -32.85 -37.09
C GLU A 199 18.61 -32.45 -36.11
N PRO A 200 19.87 -32.91 -36.26
CA PRO A 200 20.93 -32.67 -35.27
C PRO A 200 21.10 -31.21 -34.86
N ARG A 201 21.02 -30.27 -35.80
CA ARG A 201 21.17 -28.83 -35.50
C ARG A 201 20.01 -28.28 -34.69
N THR A 202 18.79 -28.70 -35.01
CA THR A 202 17.58 -28.34 -34.26
C THR A 202 17.62 -28.94 -32.86
N ALA A 203 18.00 -30.21 -32.73
CA ALA A 203 18.18 -30.90 -31.45
C ALA A 203 19.26 -30.24 -30.59
N ALA A 204 20.40 -29.89 -31.17
CA ALA A 204 21.49 -29.22 -30.45
C ALA A 204 21.10 -27.81 -29.99
N CYS A 205 20.39 -27.06 -30.82
CA CYS A 205 20.04 -25.68 -30.53
C CYS A 205 18.82 -25.55 -29.61
N ILE A 206 17.66 -26.09 -30.03
CA ILE A 206 16.38 -25.85 -29.35
C ILE A 206 16.24 -26.74 -28.12
N LEU A 207 16.60 -28.02 -28.25
CA LEU A 207 16.50 -29.00 -27.17
C LEU A 207 17.77 -29.03 -26.30
N GLY A 208 18.84 -28.35 -26.72
CA GLY A 208 20.11 -28.32 -25.97
C GLY A 208 20.84 -29.66 -25.94
N LEU A 209 20.63 -30.53 -26.93
CA LEU A 209 21.20 -31.88 -26.96
C LEU A 209 22.68 -31.85 -27.38
N PRO A 210 23.62 -32.28 -26.53
CA PRO A 210 25.03 -32.38 -26.91
C PRO A 210 25.22 -33.42 -28.02
N LEU A 211 25.92 -33.05 -29.09
CA LEU A 211 26.21 -33.94 -30.22
C LEU A 211 27.64 -34.51 -30.14
N SER A 212 27.77 -35.79 -30.50
CA SER A 212 29.03 -36.50 -30.73
C SER A 212 29.75 -35.93 -31.96
N GLY A 213 30.37 -34.76 -31.82
CA GLY A 213 31.11 -34.17 -32.94
C GLY A 213 31.28 -32.65 -32.93
N SER A 214 32.02 -32.12 -31.96
CA SER A 214 32.89 -30.97 -32.20
C SER A 214 34.24 -31.17 -31.51
N ALA A 215 34.86 -32.31 -31.82
CA ALA A 215 36.31 -32.44 -31.69
C ALA A 215 36.94 -31.68 -32.85
N ASN A 216 37.13 -30.37 -32.65
CA ASN A 216 37.95 -29.57 -33.52
C ASN A 216 39.37 -30.16 -33.45
N LYS A 217 39.75 -31.00 -34.43
CA LYS A 217 41.10 -31.56 -34.58
C LYS A 217 42.09 -30.42 -34.80
N LYS A 218 42.56 -29.79 -33.72
CA LYS A 218 43.78 -29.02 -33.75
C LYS A 218 44.93 -30.00 -33.91
N LYS A 219 45.49 -30.07 -35.12
CA LYS A 219 46.84 -30.58 -35.34
C LYS A 219 47.80 -29.77 -34.45
N SER A 220 48.34 -30.42 -33.43
CA SER A 220 49.47 -29.92 -32.65
C SER A 220 50.70 -29.86 -33.56
N THR A 221 51.02 -28.67 -34.05
CA THR A 221 52.42 -28.32 -34.34
C THR A 221 53.09 -28.07 -32.99
N GLN A 222 54.23 -28.72 -32.76
CA GLN A 222 54.99 -28.65 -31.52
C GLN A 222 55.46 -27.21 -31.29
N VAL A 223 54.75 -26.46 -30.45
CA VAL A 223 55.17 -25.11 -30.05
C VAL A 223 55.92 -25.18 -28.72
N SER A 224 57.13 -24.63 -28.71
CA SER A 224 58.05 -24.55 -27.56
C SER A 224 57.39 -24.06 -26.26
N ARG A 225 57.81 -24.63 -25.12
CA ARG A 225 57.41 -24.29 -23.74
C ARG A 225 57.46 -22.79 -23.43
N LYS A 226 58.33 -22.02 -24.11
CA LYS A 226 58.44 -20.55 -24.00
C LYS A 226 57.25 -19.80 -24.61
N THR A 227 56.58 -20.37 -25.61
CA THR A 227 55.40 -19.76 -26.25
C THR A 227 54.13 -20.09 -25.46
N LEU A 228 54.05 -21.27 -24.83
CA LEU A 228 52.91 -21.66 -23.98
C LEU A 228 52.76 -20.74 -22.75
N LEU A 229 53.87 -20.42 -22.07
CA LEU A 229 53.87 -19.43 -20.99
C LEU A 229 53.41 -18.04 -21.47
N LYS A 230 53.83 -17.60 -22.67
CA LYS A 230 53.38 -16.32 -23.24
C LYS A 230 51.86 -16.29 -23.51
N TRP A 231 51.27 -17.37 -24.00
CA TRP A 231 49.83 -17.46 -24.20
C TRP A 231 49.05 -17.55 -22.87
N VAL A 232 49.56 -18.26 -21.87
CA VAL A 232 48.93 -18.34 -20.54
C VAL A 232 48.94 -16.97 -19.85
N PHE A 233 50.07 -16.25 -19.86
CA PHE A 233 50.13 -14.88 -19.34
C PHE A 233 49.28 -13.90 -20.17
N GLY A 234 49.19 -14.09 -21.50
CA GLY A 234 48.35 -13.27 -22.37
C GLY A 234 46.85 -13.47 -22.13
N VAL A 235 46.40 -14.72 -21.97
CA VAL A 235 44.99 -15.05 -21.67
C VAL A 235 44.63 -14.66 -20.24
N LEU A 236 45.51 -14.91 -19.26
CA LEU A 236 45.28 -14.49 -17.88
C LEU A 236 45.23 -12.95 -17.78
N GLY A 237 46.11 -12.26 -18.50
CA GLY A 237 46.07 -10.79 -18.62
C GLY A 237 44.77 -10.30 -19.26
N ALA A 238 44.31 -10.93 -20.34
CA ALA A 238 43.05 -10.58 -20.99
C ALA A 238 41.82 -10.82 -20.09
N VAL A 239 41.78 -11.93 -19.35
CA VAL A 239 40.70 -12.23 -18.39
C VAL A 239 40.72 -11.21 -17.25
N ILE A 240 41.89 -10.84 -16.73
CA ILE A 240 42.00 -9.79 -15.70
C ILE A 240 41.49 -8.45 -16.24
N VAL A 241 41.85 -8.08 -17.48
CA VAL A 241 41.36 -6.84 -18.10
C VAL A 241 39.84 -6.85 -18.26
N VAL A 242 39.25 -7.98 -18.66
CA VAL A 242 37.78 -8.12 -18.76
C VAL A 242 37.13 -8.04 -17.38
N LEU A 243 37.66 -8.74 -16.37
CA LEU A 243 37.11 -8.69 -15.00
C LEU A 243 37.22 -7.29 -14.38
N VAL A 244 38.34 -6.60 -14.60
CA VAL A 244 38.52 -5.21 -14.18
C VAL A 244 37.56 -4.30 -14.95
N GLY A 245 37.38 -4.50 -16.26
CA GLY A 245 36.41 -3.76 -17.07
C GLY A 245 34.97 -3.95 -16.59
N VAL A 246 34.55 -5.19 -16.32
CA VAL A 246 33.24 -5.51 -15.73
C VAL A 246 33.11 -4.90 -14.33
N GLY A 247 34.15 -4.98 -13.50
CA GLY A 247 34.19 -4.34 -12.18
C GLY A 247 33.99 -2.84 -12.27
N ILE A 248 34.71 -2.16 -13.18
CA ILE A 248 34.55 -0.72 -13.45
C ILE A 248 33.14 -0.41 -13.94
N ILE A 249 32.57 -1.22 -14.85
CA ILE A 249 31.19 -1.03 -15.33
C ILE A 249 30.18 -1.20 -14.19
N VAL A 250 30.33 -2.20 -13.31
CA VAL A 250 29.45 -2.40 -12.16
C VAL A 250 29.58 -1.24 -11.18
N LEU A 251 30.80 -0.79 -10.88
CA LEU A 251 31.04 0.38 -10.03
C LEU A 251 30.46 1.65 -10.65
N TYR A 252 30.63 1.85 -11.97
CA TYR A 252 30.06 2.97 -12.71
C TYR A 252 28.53 2.93 -12.69
N ARG A 253 27.90 1.78 -12.95
CA ARG A 253 26.43 1.63 -12.88
C ARG A 253 25.90 1.82 -11.47
N LYS A 254 26.64 1.38 -10.45
CA LYS A 254 26.29 1.60 -9.04
C LYS A 254 26.42 3.07 -8.65
N HIS A 255 27.46 3.76 -9.15
CA HIS A 255 27.66 5.19 -8.97
C HIS A 255 26.58 5.99 -9.69
N ASP A 256 26.31 5.72 -10.97
CA ASP A 256 25.26 6.35 -11.79
C ASP A 256 23.87 6.16 -11.17
N LYS A 257 23.55 4.96 -10.68
CA LYS A 257 22.30 4.71 -9.96
C LYS A 257 22.22 5.57 -8.68
N LYS A 258 23.31 5.66 -7.91
CA LYS A 258 23.37 6.47 -6.69
C LYS A 258 23.23 7.97 -7.00
N GLU A 259 23.91 8.47 -8.02
CA GLU A 259 23.80 9.86 -8.49
C GLU A 259 22.38 10.20 -8.93
N LYS A 260 21.73 9.34 -9.72
CA LYS A 260 20.32 9.52 -10.12
C LYS A 260 19.36 9.54 -8.93
N GLN A 261 19.58 8.69 -7.92
CA GLN A 261 18.80 8.70 -6.69
C GLN A 261 19.00 9.98 -5.89
N ILE A 262 20.24 10.45 -5.76
CA ILE A 262 20.56 11.72 -5.09
C ILE A 262 19.90 12.89 -5.83
N ALA A 263 20.00 12.92 -7.16
CA ALA A 263 19.38 13.96 -7.98
C ALA A 263 17.85 13.96 -7.84
N MET A 264 17.21 12.79 -7.88
CA MET A 264 15.75 12.67 -7.68
C MET A 264 15.33 13.09 -6.25
N HIS A 265 16.11 12.70 -5.24
CA HIS A 265 15.90 13.13 -3.85
C HIS A 265 16.04 14.66 -3.73
N GLU A 266 17.09 15.22 -4.32
CA GLU A 266 17.37 16.65 -4.29
C GLU A 266 16.31 17.45 -5.05
N GLU A 267 15.84 16.97 -6.20
CA GLU A 267 14.72 17.55 -6.95
C GLU A 267 13.43 17.53 -6.12
N TYR A 268 13.12 16.41 -5.46
CA TYR A 268 11.96 16.29 -4.59
C TYR A 268 12.03 17.22 -3.38
N VAL A 269 13.18 17.30 -2.69
CA VAL A 269 13.37 18.22 -1.55
C VAL A 269 13.35 19.67 -2.02
N THR A 270 13.94 19.96 -3.18
CA THR A 270 13.99 21.30 -3.76
C THR A 270 12.61 21.76 -4.19
N SER A 271 11.78 20.90 -4.79
CA SER A 271 10.41 21.26 -5.17
C SER A 271 9.56 21.65 -3.97
N PHE A 272 9.71 20.96 -2.83
CA PHE A 272 9.11 21.39 -1.56
C PHE A 272 9.75 22.69 -1.06
N ARG A 273 11.07 22.80 -1.01
CA ARG A 273 11.75 24.04 -0.54
C ARG A 273 11.41 25.29 -1.34
N THR A 274 11.18 25.16 -2.64
CA THR A 274 10.80 26.28 -3.51
C THR A 274 9.32 26.59 -3.43
N SER A 275 8.46 25.60 -3.17
CA SER A 275 7.02 25.81 -2.98
C SER A 275 6.69 26.49 -1.64
N PHE A 276 7.54 26.34 -0.61
CA PHE A 276 7.34 26.99 0.69
C PHE A 276 8.23 28.23 0.84
N LEU A 277 7.63 29.38 1.17
CA LEU A 277 8.31 30.67 1.28
C LEU A 277 9.54 30.63 2.21
N PRO A 278 10.69 31.21 1.80
CA PRO A 278 11.94 31.19 2.57
C PRO A 278 11.90 31.91 3.94
N ASN A 279 10.83 32.67 4.23
CA ASN A 279 10.72 33.54 5.42
C ASN A 279 9.89 32.95 6.57
N SER A 280 9.62 31.65 6.53
CA SER A 280 8.70 30.97 7.45
C SER A 280 9.29 30.74 8.86
N GLY A 281 10.62 30.93 9.00
CA GLY A 281 11.35 30.69 10.25
C GLY A 281 11.42 29.21 10.68
N ALA A 282 10.80 28.30 9.92
CA ALA A 282 10.83 26.87 10.14
C ALA A 282 12.16 26.28 9.63
N LYS A 283 12.86 25.50 10.47
CA LYS A 283 14.14 24.87 10.08
C LYS A 283 13.89 23.67 9.17
N TRP A 284 14.70 23.51 8.12
CA TRP A 284 14.77 22.27 7.36
C TRP A 284 15.73 21.30 8.04
N TYR A 285 15.19 20.19 8.55
CA TYR A 285 15.96 19.12 9.18
C TYR A 285 16.39 18.08 8.15
N ALA A 286 17.59 17.53 8.30
CA ALA A 286 17.98 16.33 7.58
C ALA A 286 17.34 15.09 8.24
N VAL A 287 16.95 14.09 7.44
CA VAL A 287 16.35 12.85 7.99
C VAL A 287 17.28 12.15 8.98
N SER A 288 18.60 12.20 8.75
CA SER A 288 19.62 11.63 9.64
C SER A 288 19.68 12.33 11.00
N GLU A 289 19.36 13.63 11.06
CA GLU A 289 19.24 14.38 12.31
C GLU A 289 18.02 13.86 13.11
N LEU A 290 16.89 13.64 12.44
CA LEU A 290 15.68 13.11 13.07
C LEU A 290 15.81 11.64 13.46
N GLU A 291 16.46 10.82 12.64
CA GLU A 291 16.77 9.42 12.95
C GLU A 291 17.64 9.34 14.21
N ARG A 292 18.69 10.16 14.30
CA ARG A 292 19.51 10.22 15.52
C ARG A 292 18.70 10.70 16.73
N ALA A 293 17.90 11.75 16.56
CA ALA A 293 17.12 12.32 17.66
C ALA A 293 16.08 11.35 18.23
N THR A 294 15.50 10.51 17.38
CA THR A 294 14.42 9.56 17.73
C THR A 294 14.92 8.13 17.96
N ASN A 295 16.24 7.91 17.97
CA ASN A 295 16.86 6.58 18.02
C ASN A 295 16.35 5.63 16.93
N GLY A 296 16.41 6.09 15.68
CA GLY A 296 15.96 5.37 14.49
C GLY A 296 14.44 5.23 14.39
N PHE A 297 13.68 6.22 14.86
CA PHE A 297 12.22 6.14 14.99
C PHE A 297 11.77 4.92 15.81
N SER A 298 12.46 4.65 16.92
CA SER A 298 12.18 3.50 17.78
C SER A 298 10.76 3.52 18.31
N GLN A 299 10.11 2.35 18.34
CA GLN A 299 8.78 2.19 18.93
C GLN A 299 8.73 2.64 20.41
N LYS A 300 9.85 2.55 21.14
CA LYS A 300 9.95 3.05 22.53
C LYS A 300 9.78 4.56 22.66
N ASN A 301 10.05 5.28 21.58
CA ASN A 301 9.90 6.74 21.51
C ASN A 301 8.58 7.15 20.86
N MET A 302 7.73 6.21 20.44
CA MET A 302 6.41 6.54 19.91
C MET A 302 5.52 7.08 21.04
N ILE A 303 5.02 8.31 20.88
CA ILE A 303 4.16 8.98 21.86
C ILE A 303 2.72 9.14 21.38
N GLY A 304 2.45 8.87 20.10
CA GLY A 304 1.10 8.89 19.55
C GLY A 304 1.04 8.31 18.15
N GLN A 305 -0.11 7.74 17.80
CA GLN A 305 -0.42 7.25 16.46
C GLN A 305 -1.90 7.54 16.17
N GLY A 306 -2.18 8.14 15.02
CA GLY A 306 -3.54 8.45 14.58
C GLY A 306 -3.67 8.43 13.06
N GLY A 307 -4.83 8.84 12.54
CA GLY A 307 -5.08 8.90 11.10
C GLY A 307 -4.14 9.82 10.31
N TYR A 308 -3.54 10.80 11.00
CA TYR A 308 -2.64 11.80 10.44
C TYR A 308 -1.15 11.42 10.54
N GLY A 309 -0.85 10.22 11.05
CA GLY A 309 0.52 9.68 11.12
C GLY A 309 0.97 9.24 12.52
N VAL A 310 2.29 9.09 12.67
CA VAL A 310 2.94 8.60 13.90
C VAL A 310 3.84 9.68 14.49
N VAL A 311 3.76 9.89 15.80
CA VAL A 311 4.53 10.91 16.51
C VAL A 311 5.57 10.25 17.41
N TYR A 312 6.83 10.67 17.26
CA TYR A 312 7.96 10.19 18.05
C TYR A 312 8.52 11.30 18.93
N LYS A 313 8.84 10.99 20.18
CA LYS A 313 9.69 11.79 21.03
C LYS A 313 11.13 11.74 20.52
N GLY A 314 11.78 12.89 20.42
CA GLY A 314 13.19 12.99 20.06
C GLY A 314 13.95 13.96 20.96
N THR A 315 15.28 13.81 20.98
CA THR A 315 16.21 14.78 21.58
C THR A 315 17.18 15.24 20.51
N LEU A 316 17.13 16.52 20.13
CA LEU A 316 18.03 17.11 19.15
C LEU A 316 19.45 17.23 19.71
N SER A 317 20.43 17.50 18.84
CA SER A 317 21.85 17.62 19.25
C SER A 317 22.13 18.77 20.22
N ASP A 318 21.25 19.78 20.24
CA ASP A 318 21.29 20.91 21.18
C ASP A 318 20.64 20.60 22.53
N GLY A 319 20.15 19.36 22.74
CA GLY A 319 19.45 18.93 23.95
C GLY A 319 17.95 19.23 23.97
N SER A 320 17.41 19.89 22.93
CA SER A 320 15.99 20.20 22.86
C SER A 320 15.14 18.93 22.72
N LEU A 321 14.10 18.83 23.55
CA LEU A 321 13.09 17.79 23.43
C LEU A 321 12.05 18.18 22.36
N VAL A 322 11.85 17.29 21.39
CA VAL A 322 10.96 17.51 20.26
C VAL A 322 9.95 16.38 20.09
N ALA A 323 8.84 16.70 19.45
CA ALA A 323 7.89 15.74 18.89
C ALA A 323 8.06 15.74 17.36
N VAL A 324 8.35 14.58 16.78
CA VAL A 324 8.55 14.36 15.35
C VAL A 324 7.34 13.60 14.80
N LYS A 325 6.43 14.30 14.13
CA LYS A 325 5.25 13.73 13.47
C LYS A 325 5.65 13.26 12.08
N HIS A 326 5.68 11.95 11.87
CA HIS A 326 5.81 11.30 10.57
C HIS A 326 4.43 11.24 9.92
N VAL A 327 4.24 12.01 8.86
CA VAL A 327 2.99 12.04 8.08
C VAL A 327 2.97 10.80 7.18
N LEU A 328 1.97 9.94 7.37
CA LEU A 328 1.81 8.72 6.60
C LEU A 328 1.00 8.99 5.33
N ASP A 329 1.46 8.46 4.20
CA ASP A 329 0.82 8.62 2.89
C ASP A 329 -0.17 7.47 2.65
N LEU A 330 -1.29 7.49 3.39
CA LEU A 330 -2.31 6.42 3.31
C LEU A 330 -3.27 6.62 2.13
N ASP A 331 -3.45 7.85 1.68
CA ASP A 331 -4.18 8.30 0.50
C ASP A 331 -3.52 9.62 0.04
N SER A 332 -3.69 10.05 -1.21
CA SER A 332 -3.15 11.30 -1.81
C SER A 332 -3.42 12.62 -1.04
N LYS A 333 -4.04 12.55 0.14
CA LYS A 333 -4.30 13.63 1.10
C LYS A 333 -3.08 13.98 1.96
N GLY A 334 -2.13 13.04 2.17
CA GLY A 334 -0.97 13.29 3.04
C GLY A 334 -0.10 14.47 2.58
N ASP A 335 0.01 14.67 1.27
CA ASP A 335 0.72 15.81 0.66
C ASP A 335 0.00 17.13 0.89
N GLU A 336 -1.34 17.14 0.78
CA GLU A 336 -2.15 18.34 1.02
C GLU A 336 -2.05 18.74 2.50
N GLU A 337 -2.23 17.80 3.43
CA GLU A 337 -2.17 18.09 4.87
C GLU A 337 -0.79 18.57 5.30
N PHE A 338 0.28 17.92 4.84
CA PHE A 338 1.65 18.36 5.13
C PHE A 338 1.91 19.77 4.57
N SER A 339 1.56 20.00 3.31
CA SER A 339 1.79 21.29 2.64
C SER A 339 1.00 22.40 3.31
N ASN A 340 -0.25 22.13 3.63
CA ASN A 340 -1.15 23.05 4.31
C ASN A 340 -0.66 23.37 5.72
N GLU A 341 -0.25 22.36 6.50
CA GLU A 341 0.31 22.56 7.83
C GLU A 341 1.56 23.42 7.74
N VAL A 342 2.55 23.09 6.89
CA VAL A 342 3.78 23.89 6.71
C VAL A 342 3.46 25.32 6.25
N GLU A 343 2.56 25.51 5.30
CA GLU A 343 2.24 26.84 4.75
C GLU A 343 1.53 27.73 5.77
N ILE A 344 0.54 27.19 6.49
CA ILE A 344 -0.28 27.94 7.44
C ILE A 344 0.50 28.20 8.73
N ILE A 345 1.00 27.14 9.37
CA ILE A 345 1.53 27.25 10.74
C ILE A 345 2.84 28.04 10.78
N SER A 346 3.61 28.04 9.70
CA SER A 346 4.88 28.75 9.64
C SER A 346 4.72 30.27 9.58
N LYS A 347 3.54 30.75 9.17
CA LYS A 347 3.16 32.18 9.18
C LYS A 347 2.57 32.61 10.53
N ILE A 348 2.36 31.68 11.47
CA ILE A 348 1.60 31.90 12.70
C ILE A 348 2.51 31.81 13.93
N ARG A 349 2.50 32.86 14.75
CA ARG A 349 3.19 32.87 16.04
C ARG A 349 2.29 33.40 17.13
N HIS A 350 1.83 32.51 18.00
CA HIS A 350 1.00 32.87 19.14
C HIS A 350 1.28 31.94 20.32
N ARG A 351 1.22 32.46 21.55
CA ARG A 351 1.56 31.69 22.76
C ARG A 351 0.67 30.46 22.99
N ASN A 352 -0.57 30.51 22.51
CA ASN A 352 -1.56 29.43 22.63
C ASN A 352 -1.76 28.63 21.33
N LEU A 353 -0.86 28.76 20.36
CA LEU A 353 -0.83 27.92 19.17
C LEU A 353 0.53 27.20 19.15
N LEU A 354 0.55 25.94 18.72
CA LEU A 354 1.77 25.16 18.64
C LEU A 354 2.55 25.57 17.39
N SER A 355 3.66 26.28 17.58
CA SER A 355 4.52 26.72 16.47
C SER A 355 5.34 25.55 15.91
N LEU A 356 5.39 25.45 14.58
CA LEU A 356 6.28 24.52 13.89
C LEU A 356 7.73 24.95 14.06
N ARG A 357 8.55 24.05 14.60
CA ARG A 357 9.99 24.25 14.72
C ARG A 357 10.68 24.03 13.37
N GLY A 358 10.16 23.09 12.60
CA GLY A 358 10.69 22.80 11.26
C GLY A 358 10.10 21.55 10.64
N CYS A 359 10.59 21.20 9.46
CA CYS A 359 10.14 20.04 8.72
C CYS A 359 11.30 19.29 8.06
N CYS A 360 11.04 18.06 7.64
CA CYS A 360 11.94 17.25 6.83
C CYS A 360 11.12 16.55 5.77
N VAL A 361 11.60 16.60 4.53
CA VAL A 361 11.04 15.87 3.40
C VAL A 361 12.18 15.02 2.85
N THR A 362 11.92 13.75 2.57
CA THR A 362 12.93 12.84 2.03
C THR A 362 12.27 11.81 1.13
N SER A 363 12.97 11.43 0.06
CA SER A 363 12.61 10.29 -0.78
C SER A 363 13.74 9.27 -0.74
N ASP A 364 13.39 8.00 -0.55
CA ASP A 364 14.30 6.85 -0.49
C ASP A 364 13.68 5.67 -1.26
N ASP A 365 14.47 4.93 -2.03
CA ASP A 365 14.01 3.79 -2.84
C ASP A 365 13.35 2.67 -2.01
N LEU A 366 13.78 2.47 -0.77
CA LEU A 366 13.29 1.42 0.12
C LEU A 366 12.08 1.88 0.94
N LYS A 367 12.09 3.15 1.38
CA LYS A 367 11.11 3.69 2.33
C LYS A 367 10.11 4.67 1.69
N GLY A 368 10.22 4.90 0.39
CA GLY A 368 9.37 5.82 -0.36
C GLY A 368 9.58 7.29 0.02
N LYS A 369 8.58 8.12 -0.29
CA LYS A 369 8.49 9.51 0.15
C LYS A 369 8.10 9.54 1.62
N ARG A 370 8.85 10.27 2.44
CA ARG A 370 8.60 10.45 3.86
C ARG A 370 8.62 11.94 4.21
N ARG A 371 7.67 12.36 5.03
CA ARG A 371 7.49 13.76 5.43
C ARG A 371 7.36 13.83 6.94
N PHE A 372 8.09 14.75 7.54
CA PHE A 372 8.15 14.91 8.99
C PHE A 372 7.94 16.36 9.38
N LEU A 373 7.15 16.57 10.42
CA LEU A 373 6.97 17.85 11.09
C LEU A 373 7.59 17.77 12.47
N VAL A 374 8.31 18.82 12.85
CA VAL A 374 9.06 18.89 14.11
C VAL A 374 8.46 20.00 14.96
N TYR A 375 8.03 19.64 16.16
CA TYR A 375 7.46 20.52 17.17
C TYR A 375 8.25 20.43 18.47
N ASP A 376 8.15 21.45 19.31
CA ASP A 376 8.60 21.32 20.70
C ASP A 376 7.74 20.30 21.45
N LEU A 377 8.36 19.46 22.28
CA LEU A 377 7.65 18.43 23.01
C LEU A 377 6.76 19.05 24.10
N MET A 378 5.46 18.79 24.01
CA MET A 378 4.48 19.17 25.03
C MET A 378 4.47 18.12 26.14
N SER A 379 5.15 18.42 27.25
CA SER A 379 5.49 17.41 28.28
C SER A 379 4.29 16.82 29.01
N ASN A 380 3.14 17.52 29.03
CA ASN A 380 1.91 17.02 29.66
C ASN A 380 0.95 16.37 28.64
N GLY A 381 1.38 16.17 27.38
CA GLY A 381 0.57 15.48 26.37
C GLY A 381 -0.63 16.28 25.89
N ASN A 382 -1.71 15.59 25.50
CA ASN A 382 -2.95 16.20 25.02
C ASN A 382 -4.03 16.27 26.11
N LEU A 383 -5.02 17.14 25.91
CA LEU A 383 -6.11 17.37 26.85
C LEU A 383 -6.99 16.14 27.09
N SER A 384 -7.25 15.33 26.05
CA SER A 384 -8.11 14.15 26.17
C SER A 384 -7.53 13.09 27.14
N ASP A 385 -6.22 12.87 27.05
CA ASP A 385 -5.50 11.98 27.98
C ASP A 385 -5.48 12.55 29.41
N GLN A 386 -5.43 13.86 29.57
CA GLN A 386 -5.46 14.52 30.88
C GLN A 386 -6.84 14.47 31.54
N LEU A 387 -7.92 14.54 30.75
CA LEU A 387 -9.29 14.37 31.25
C LEU A 387 -9.60 12.92 31.64
N SER A 388 -9.06 11.95 30.90
CA SER A 388 -9.23 10.51 31.20
C SER A 388 -8.22 9.92 32.17
N GLY A 389 -7.17 10.68 32.52
CA GLY A 389 -6.06 10.24 33.33
C GLY A 389 -6.37 10.07 34.82
N LYS A 390 -5.49 9.35 35.53
CA LYS A 390 -5.59 9.12 36.98
C LYS A 390 -5.44 10.40 37.80
N LYS A 391 -4.67 11.37 37.30
CA LYS A 391 -4.49 12.68 37.95
C LYS A 391 -5.47 13.66 37.32
N ARG A 392 -6.59 13.90 38.03
CA ARG A 392 -7.64 14.79 37.55
C ARG A 392 -7.18 16.25 37.59
N MET A 393 -7.48 17.01 36.54
CA MET A 393 -7.20 18.45 36.49
C MET A 393 -8.14 19.21 37.43
N ASN A 394 -7.56 20.13 38.20
CA ASN A 394 -8.31 21.01 39.09
C ASN A 394 -9.03 22.14 38.33
N TRP A 395 -9.95 22.81 39.01
CA TRP A 395 -10.73 23.89 38.39
C TRP A 395 -9.88 25.00 37.75
N PRO A 396 -8.86 25.60 38.42
CA PRO A 396 -8.01 26.62 37.82
C PRO A 396 -7.31 26.18 36.53
N GLN A 397 -6.85 24.93 36.45
CA GLN A 397 -6.24 24.37 35.25
C GLN A 397 -7.25 24.30 34.10
N ARG A 398 -8.44 23.74 34.36
CA ARG A 398 -9.52 23.63 33.36
C ARG A 398 -9.92 25.01 32.82
N ARG A 399 -10.14 25.98 33.72
CA ARG A 399 -10.44 27.37 33.36
C ARG A 399 -9.35 27.96 32.46
N ASN A 400 -8.08 27.83 32.85
CA ASN A 400 -6.97 28.41 32.10
C ASN A 400 -6.81 27.78 30.71
N ILE A 401 -7.01 26.47 30.58
CA ILE A 401 -6.97 25.77 29.30
C ILE A 401 -8.05 26.30 28.35
N ILE A 402 -9.30 26.44 28.84
CA ILE A 402 -10.41 26.99 28.04
C ILE A 402 -10.08 28.39 27.53
N ILE A 403 -9.58 29.27 28.41
CA ILE A 403 -9.19 30.64 28.05
C ILE A 403 -8.01 30.66 27.06
N ASP A 404 -7.01 29.80 27.27
CA ASP A 404 -5.85 29.68 26.38
C ASP A 404 -6.28 29.27 24.95
N VAL A 405 -7.19 28.29 24.82
CA VAL A 405 -7.74 27.86 23.52
C VAL A 405 -8.53 28.99 22.86
N ALA A 406 -9.41 29.67 23.61
CA ALA A 406 -10.17 30.81 23.08
C ALA A 406 -9.25 31.95 22.57
N LYS A 407 -8.15 32.23 23.27
CA LYS A 407 -7.13 33.21 22.85
C LYS A 407 -6.43 32.78 21.57
N GLY A 408 -6.08 31.50 21.45
CA GLY A 408 -5.51 30.94 20.23
C GLY A 408 -6.45 31.09 19.03
N LEU A 409 -7.72 30.72 19.19
CA LEU A 409 -8.73 30.83 18.13
C LEU A 409 -9.07 32.28 17.77
N THR A 410 -9.14 33.17 18.76
CA THR A 410 -9.31 34.62 18.53
C THR A 410 -8.19 35.17 17.65
N TYR A 411 -6.95 34.76 17.89
CA TYR A 411 -5.83 35.15 17.03
C TYR A 411 -6.02 34.64 15.60
N LEU A 412 -6.46 33.40 15.40
CA LEU A 412 -6.67 32.83 14.06
C LEU A 412 -7.80 33.50 13.28
N HIS A 413 -8.92 33.82 13.95
CA HIS A 413 -10.11 34.39 13.29
C HIS A 413 -10.03 35.90 13.10
N ASN A 414 -9.45 36.61 14.08
CA ASN A 414 -9.47 38.08 14.13
C ASN A 414 -8.08 38.72 14.09
N GLY A 415 -7.05 38.04 14.60
CA GLY A 415 -5.69 38.58 14.73
C GLY A 415 -4.84 38.53 13.47
N ILE A 416 -5.26 37.76 12.45
CA ILE A 416 -4.56 37.59 11.17
C ILE A 416 -5.52 37.73 9.99
N LYS A 417 -4.98 38.17 8.84
CA LYS A 417 -5.72 38.30 7.57
C LYS A 417 -4.93 37.61 6.44
N PRO A 418 -5.56 36.77 5.60
CA PRO A 418 -6.94 36.26 5.75
C PRO A 418 -7.12 35.45 7.05
N ALA A 419 -8.36 35.38 7.55
CA ALA A 419 -8.68 34.63 8.75
C ALA A 419 -8.42 33.13 8.51
N ILE A 420 -8.10 32.38 9.56
CA ILE A 420 -7.75 30.96 9.44
C ILE A 420 -8.73 30.12 10.26
N TYR A 421 -9.38 29.18 9.60
CA TYR A 421 -10.30 28.24 10.23
C TYR A 421 -9.58 26.91 10.43
N HIS A 422 -9.55 26.41 11.67
CA HIS A 422 -8.76 25.24 12.05
C HIS A 422 -9.42 23.92 11.61
N ARG A 423 -10.76 23.82 11.71
CA ARG A 423 -11.61 22.67 11.30
C ARG A 423 -11.47 21.38 12.10
N ASP A 424 -10.58 21.32 13.08
CA ASP A 424 -10.34 20.10 13.88
C ASP A 424 -9.98 20.41 15.33
N ILE A 425 -10.73 21.33 15.93
CA ILE A 425 -10.62 21.65 17.36
C ILE A 425 -11.23 20.51 18.18
N LYS A 426 -10.39 19.84 18.97
CA LYS A 426 -10.76 18.69 19.82
C LYS A 426 -9.71 18.46 20.91
N GLY A 427 -10.06 17.70 21.94
CA GLY A 427 -9.16 17.41 23.07
C GLY A 427 -7.80 16.82 22.68
N THR A 428 -7.74 15.98 21.64
CA THR A 428 -6.45 15.38 21.19
C THR A 428 -5.53 16.36 20.46
N ASN A 429 -6.07 17.47 19.94
CA ASN A 429 -5.31 18.54 19.26
C ASN A 429 -5.02 19.73 20.18
N ILE A 430 -5.39 19.66 21.46
CA ILE A 430 -5.04 20.66 22.48
C ILE A 430 -3.93 20.08 23.34
N LEU A 431 -2.70 20.56 23.13
CA LEU A 431 -1.52 20.07 23.83
C LEU A 431 -1.16 20.96 25.01
N LEU A 432 -0.58 20.37 26.05
CA LEU A 432 -0.23 21.03 27.29
C LEU A 432 1.29 21.06 27.52
N ASP A 433 1.84 22.25 27.69
CA ASP A 433 3.25 22.41 28.05
C ASP A 433 3.52 22.05 29.52
N SER A 434 4.77 22.17 29.96
CA SER A 434 5.21 21.86 31.33
C SER A 434 4.51 22.67 32.43
N LYS A 435 3.91 23.81 32.08
CA LYS A 435 3.18 24.70 32.99
C LYS A 435 1.66 24.54 32.87
N MET A 436 1.18 23.48 32.20
CA MET A 436 -0.24 23.26 31.90
C MET A 436 -0.87 24.38 31.07
N LYS A 437 -0.07 25.08 30.24
CA LYS A 437 -0.59 26.04 29.27
C LYS A 437 -1.00 25.33 27.99
N ALA A 438 -2.18 25.68 27.51
CA ALA A 438 -2.75 25.05 26.33
C ALA A 438 -2.25 25.68 25.03
N LYS A 439 -1.93 24.81 24.08
CA LYS A 439 -1.58 25.15 22.70
C LYS A 439 -2.41 24.32 21.74
N VAL A 440 -3.12 24.99 20.85
CA VAL A 440 -3.84 24.34 19.75
C VAL A 440 -2.83 23.86 18.70
N ALA A 441 -2.95 22.62 18.27
CA ALA A 441 -2.04 21.92 17.36
C ALA A 441 -2.79 21.27 16.20
N ASP A 442 -2.04 20.75 15.22
CA ASP A 442 -2.52 20.04 14.03
C ASP A 442 -3.30 20.91 13.04
N PHE A 443 -2.56 21.67 12.24
CA PHE A 443 -3.12 22.57 11.22
C PHE A 443 -3.29 21.90 9.86
N GLY A 444 -3.16 20.56 9.77
CA GLY A 444 -3.23 19.83 8.50
C GLY A 444 -4.53 20.06 7.73
N LEU A 445 -5.64 20.29 8.44
CA LEU A 445 -6.94 20.57 7.82
C LEU A 445 -7.26 22.05 7.66
N ALA A 446 -6.48 22.97 8.22
CA ALA A 446 -6.84 24.38 8.31
C ALA A 446 -7.08 25.03 6.93
N LYS A 447 -7.91 26.07 6.85
CA LYS A 447 -8.15 26.81 5.60
C LYS A 447 -8.16 28.32 5.86
N GLN A 448 -7.70 29.09 4.88
CA GLN A 448 -7.78 30.54 4.91
C GLN A 448 -9.14 31.01 4.36
N SER A 449 -9.70 32.07 4.94
CA SER A 449 -10.88 32.76 4.43
C SER A 449 -10.64 33.35 3.04
N SER A 450 -11.65 33.34 2.19
CA SER A 450 -11.66 34.09 0.92
C SER A 450 -12.27 35.48 1.13
N ASP A 451 -11.68 36.49 0.50
CA ASP A 451 -12.19 37.86 0.59
C ASP A 451 -13.58 37.96 -0.07
N GLY A 452 -14.53 38.61 0.63
CA GLY A 452 -15.87 38.90 0.11
C GLY A 452 -16.93 37.81 0.28
N GLU A 453 -16.56 36.61 0.73
CA GLU A 453 -17.50 35.49 0.92
C GLU A 453 -17.91 35.32 2.38
N SER A 454 -19.19 35.02 2.63
CA SER A 454 -19.73 34.77 3.98
C SER A 454 -19.37 33.38 4.53
N HIS A 455 -19.01 32.45 3.65
CA HIS A 455 -18.63 31.08 3.98
C HIS A 455 -17.73 30.49 2.89
N LEU A 456 -16.96 29.47 3.25
CA LEU A 456 -16.21 28.65 2.31
C LEU A 456 -16.98 27.37 2.02
N THR A 457 -17.29 27.09 0.76
CA THR A 457 -17.79 25.76 0.36
C THR A 457 -16.61 24.84 0.15
N THR A 458 -16.47 23.82 0.99
CA THR A 458 -15.35 22.87 0.93
C THR A 458 -15.80 21.46 1.30
N ARG A 459 -15.03 20.46 0.87
CA ARG A 459 -15.19 19.07 1.33
C ARG A 459 -15.19 19.04 2.86
N VAL A 460 -16.14 18.29 3.42
CA VAL A 460 -16.22 18.02 4.86
C VAL A 460 -15.00 17.20 5.32
N ALA A 461 -14.31 17.73 6.32
CA ALA A 461 -13.19 17.10 7.02
C ALA A 461 -13.17 17.60 8.47
N GLY A 462 -12.71 16.75 9.39
CA GLY A 462 -12.66 16.98 10.84
C GLY A 462 -13.18 15.76 11.60
N THR A 463 -13.26 15.86 12.93
CA THR A 463 -13.61 14.73 13.80
C THR A 463 -15.10 14.66 14.13
N HIS A 464 -15.71 13.49 13.93
CA HIS A 464 -17.11 13.25 14.26
C HIS A 464 -17.40 13.56 15.75
N GLY A 465 -18.55 14.19 16.03
CA GLY A 465 -18.91 14.72 17.36
C GLY A 465 -18.46 16.16 17.62
N TYR A 466 -17.45 16.67 16.89
CA TYR A 466 -16.99 18.06 16.98
C TYR A 466 -17.42 18.92 15.79
N LEU A 467 -17.87 18.29 14.69
CA LEU A 467 -18.28 18.97 13.46
C LEU A 467 -19.57 19.77 13.66
N ALA A 468 -19.55 21.03 13.24
CA ALA A 468 -20.74 21.87 13.21
C ALA A 468 -21.79 21.31 12.23
N PRO A 469 -23.09 21.34 12.56
CA PRO A 469 -24.14 20.75 11.74
C PRO A 469 -24.20 21.27 10.30
N GLU A 470 -24.12 22.59 10.10
CA GLU A 470 -24.15 23.22 8.78
C GLU A 470 -22.95 22.81 7.90
N TYR A 471 -21.80 22.64 8.54
CA TYR A 471 -20.58 22.23 7.84
C TYR A 471 -20.64 20.75 7.49
N ALA A 472 -21.13 19.90 8.40
CA ALA A 472 -21.31 18.48 8.15
C ALA A 472 -22.36 18.18 7.07
N LEU A 473 -23.45 18.95 7.03
CA LEU A 473 -24.57 18.74 6.10
C LEU A 473 -24.34 19.38 4.73
N TYR A 474 -23.78 20.60 4.70
CA TYR A 474 -23.72 21.42 3.49
C TYR A 474 -22.30 21.76 3.03
N GLY A 475 -21.26 21.39 3.78
CA GLY A 475 -19.88 21.78 3.48
C GLY A 475 -19.61 23.27 3.67
N GLN A 476 -20.52 24.00 4.35
CA GLN A 476 -20.39 25.42 4.60
C GLN A 476 -19.49 25.67 5.82
N LEU A 477 -18.24 26.05 5.53
CA LEU A 477 -17.24 26.34 6.55
C LEU A 477 -17.20 27.83 6.86
N THR A 478 -17.28 28.17 8.15
CA THR A 478 -17.16 29.54 8.68
C THR A 478 -16.30 29.53 9.94
N GLU A 479 -15.96 30.70 10.47
CA GLU A 479 -15.34 30.83 11.79
C GLU A 479 -16.23 30.24 12.90
N LYS A 480 -17.56 30.27 12.71
CA LYS A 480 -18.54 29.68 13.64
C LYS A 480 -18.51 28.16 13.67
N SER A 481 -17.88 27.50 12.70
CA SER A 481 -17.66 26.06 12.73
C SER A 481 -16.61 25.69 13.79
N ASP A 482 -15.52 26.46 13.90
CA ASP A 482 -14.53 26.29 14.99
C ASP A 482 -15.12 26.66 16.35
N VAL A 483 -16.00 27.68 16.42
CA VAL A 483 -16.70 28.06 17.66
C VAL A 483 -17.57 26.91 18.16
N TYR A 484 -18.27 26.19 17.27
CA TYR A 484 -19.05 25.02 17.65
C TYR A 484 -18.16 23.95 18.29
N SER A 485 -17.06 23.58 17.63
CA SER A 485 -16.10 22.61 18.15
C SER A 485 -15.48 23.05 19.49
N PHE A 486 -15.21 24.35 19.66
CA PHE A 486 -14.76 24.92 20.93
C PHE A 486 -15.81 24.78 22.05
N GLY A 487 -17.09 24.99 21.73
CA GLY A 487 -18.19 24.74 22.67
C GLY A 487 -18.24 23.29 23.16
N ILE A 488 -18.03 22.32 22.25
CA ILE A 488 -17.90 20.90 22.59
C ILE A 488 -16.73 20.67 23.56
N VAL A 489 -15.57 21.25 23.27
CA VAL A 489 -14.37 21.15 24.14
C VAL A 489 -14.63 21.75 25.52
N ILE A 490 -15.35 22.88 25.63
CA ILE A 490 -15.74 23.43 26.93
C ILE A 490 -16.56 22.39 27.71
N LEU A 491 -17.58 21.81 27.09
CA LEU A 491 -18.43 20.82 27.76
C LEU A 491 -17.66 19.56 28.15
N GLU A 492 -16.73 19.11 27.30
CA GLU A 492 -15.81 18.00 27.58
C GLU A 492 -14.95 18.32 28.81
N ILE A 493 -14.35 19.51 28.88
CA ILE A 493 -13.53 19.95 30.01
C ILE A 493 -14.37 20.10 31.28
N MET A 494 -15.56 20.67 31.21
CA MET A 494 -16.39 20.92 32.40
C MET A 494 -16.94 19.63 33.00
N SER A 495 -17.29 18.65 32.16
CA SER A 495 -17.92 17.40 32.60
C SER A 495 -16.97 16.22 32.78
N GLY A 496 -15.77 16.28 32.18
CA GLY A 496 -14.88 15.12 32.13
C GLY A 496 -15.42 13.94 31.31
N ARG A 497 -16.56 14.12 30.62
CA ARG A 497 -17.19 13.08 29.79
C ARG A 497 -16.57 13.06 28.40
N LYS A 498 -16.60 11.87 27.78
CA LYS A 498 -16.29 11.74 26.34
C LYS A 498 -17.43 12.31 25.51
N VAL A 499 -17.10 12.92 24.38
CA VAL A 499 -18.06 13.58 23.47
C VAL A 499 -19.12 12.62 22.91
N LEU A 500 -18.76 11.35 22.72
CA LEU A 500 -19.66 10.27 22.29
C LEU A 500 -19.60 9.17 23.36
N GLU A 501 -20.65 9.08 24.17
CA GLU A 501 -20.81 8.03 25.18
C GLU A 501 -21.96 7.11 24.75
N THR A 502 -21.67 5.81 24.60
CA THR A 502 -22.70 4.80 24.35
C THR A 502 -23.48 4.61 25.64
N SER A 503 -24.78 4.88 25.63
CA SER A 503 -25.61 4.67 26.81
C SER A 503 -25.57 3.19 27.23
N SER A 504 -25.28 2.93 28.51
CA SER A 504 -25.18 1.57 29.06
C SER A 504 -26.50 0.80 29.10
N SER A 505 -27.63 1.47 28.82
CA SER A 505 -28.98 0.91 28.86
C SER A 505 -29.57 0.59 27.48
N ASP A 506 -29.07 1.18 26.40
CA ASP A 506 -29.51 0.90 25.03
C ASP A 506 -28.30 0.90 24.09
N SER A 507 -27.97 -0.29 23.58
CA SER A 507 -26.75 -0.57 22.80
C SER A 507 -26.68 0.11 21.42
N ASN A 508 -27.64 0.97 21.06
CA ASN A 508 -27.70 1.67 19.77
C ASN A 508 -27.94 3.19 19.86
N ALA A 509 -28.02 3.79 21.06
CA ALA A 509 -28.26 5.23 21.19
C ALA A 509 -27.01 5.98 21.69
N PHE A 510 -26.46 6.85 20.83
CA PHE A 510 -25.42 7.82 21.20
C PHE A 510 -26.09 9.11 21.65
N VAL A 511 -25.79 9.58 22.86
CA VAL A 511 -26.22 10.91 23.31
C VAL A 511 -25.05 11.87 23.11
N LEU A 512 -25.25 12.89 22.27
CA LEU A 512 -24.26 13.96 22.11
C LEU A 512 -24.15 14.74 23.43
N ILE A 513 -22.92 15.05 23.84
CA ILE A 513 -22.64 15.82 25.07
C ILE A 513 -23.45 17.12 25.16
N THR A 514 -23.74 17.73 24.01
CA THR A 514 -24.55 18.95 23.92
C THR A 514 -26.02 18.75 24.24
N ASP A 515 -26.60 17.61 23.88
CA ASP A 515 -28.01 17.33 24.15
C ASP A 515 -28.20 17.00 25.62
N TRP A 516 -27.27 16.22 26.19
CA TRP A 516 -27.21 15.96 27.63
C TRP A 516 -27.04 17.27 28.44
N ALA A 517 -26.07 18.11 28.10
CA ALA A 517 -25.83 19.37 28.80
C ALA A 517 -27.03 20.32 28.71
N TRP A 518 -27.71 20.37 27.55
CA TRP A 518 -28.93 21.16 27.38
C TRP A 518 -30.08 20.66 28.26
N MET A 519 -30.27 19.34 28.35
CA MET A 519 -31.30 18.75 29.22
C MET A 519 -31.03 19.02 30.70
N ALA A 520 -29.78 18.86 31.16
CA ALA A 520 -29.37 19.13 32.53
C ALA A 520 -29.52 20.62 32.91
N LEU A 521 -29.25 21.53 31.97
CA LEU A 521 -29.52 22.95 32.15
C LEU A 521 -31.03 23.21 32.30
N LYS A 522 -31.87 22.65 31.42
CA LYS A 522 -33.33 22.86 31.44
C LYS A 522 -34.02 22.25 32.66
N SER A 523 -33.46 21.21 33.27
CA SER A 523 -33.95 20.65 34.53
C SER A 523 -33.57 21.47 35.77
N GLY A 524 -32.75 22.52 35.62
CA GLY A 524 -32.24 23.34 36.72
C GLY A 524 -31.04 22.73 37.44
N ASN A 525 -30.47 21.65 36.92
CA ASN A 525 -29.39 20.87 37.56
C ASN A 525 -28.03 21.10 36.88
N VAL A 526 -27.63 22.36 36.67
CA VAL A 526 -26.34 22.70 36.01
C VAL A 526 -25.14 22.10 36.75
N GLU A 527 -25.23 21.95 38.06
CA GLU A 527 -24.16 21.36 38.88
C GLU A 527 -23.87 19.89 38.54
N GLU A 528 -24.84 19.15 37.99
CA GLU A 528 -24.64 17.77 37.52
C GLU A 528 -23.72 17.72 36.30
N ILE A 529 -23.58 18.83 35.57
CA ILE A 529 -22.69 18.94 34.43
C ILE A 529 -21.24 18.94 34.89
N PHE A 530 -20.95 19.42 36.10
CA PHE A 530 -19.57 19.49 36.60
C PHE A 530 -19.03 18.10 36.92
N ASP A 531 -17.83 17.84 36.42
CA ASP A 531 -17.01 16.71 36.84
C ASP A 531 -16.86 16.72 38.36
N GLU A 532 -17.06 15.54 38.97
CA GLU A 532 -16.96 15.32 40.41
C GLU A 532 -15.68 15.90 41.01
N ALA A 533 -14.56 15.84 40.27
CA ALA A 533 -13.28 16.33 40.76
C ALA A 533 -13.16 17.85 40.89
N VAL A 534 -14.02 18.61 40.23
CA VAL A 534 -13.99 20.08 40.30
C VAL A 534 -15.25 20.68 40.90
N ARG A 535 -16.30 19.86 41.09
CA ARG A 535 -17.61 20.29 41.60
C ARG A 535 -17.53 21.09 42.90
N GLU A 536 -16.63 20.70 43.80
CA GLU A 536 -16.44 21.34 45.11
C GLU A 536 -15.25 22.33 45.16
N GLU A 537 -14.46 22.45 44.10
CA GLU A 537 -13.24 23.28 44.09
C GLU A 537 -13.48 24.72 43.61
N GLY A 538 -14.44 24.94 42.71
CA GLY A 538 -14.62 26.21 42.01
C GLY A 538 -15.85 27.01 42.47
N PRO A 539 -15.85 28.34 42.29
CA PRO A 539 -17.05 29.13 42.51
C PRO A 539 -18.14 28.73 41.51
N LYS A 540 -19.23 28.15 42.00
CA LYS A 540 -20.28 27.54 41.17
C LYS A 540 -20.83 28.47 40.08
N GLY A 541 -21.11 29.73 40.41
CA GLY A 541 -21.58 30.71 39.42
C GLY A 541 -20.58 31.00 38.30
N VAL A 542 -19.28 30.94 38.59
CA VAL A 542 -18.23 31.08 37.56
C VAL A 542 -18.16 29.82 36.71
N MET A 543 -18.27 28.63 37.31
CA MET A 543 -18.28 27.36 36.57
C MET A 543 -19.52 27.23 35.67
N GLU A 544 -20.68 27.61 36.18
CA GLU A 544 -21.94 27.66 35.43
C GLU A 544 -21.80 28.57 34.21
N ARG A 545 -21.20 29.75 34.38
CA ARG A 545 -20.91 30.67 33.28
C ARG A 545 -20.14 30.00 32.14
N PHE A 546 -19.15 29.16 32.44
CA PHE A 546 -18.39 28.42 31.42
C PHE A 546 -19.27 27.40 30.69
N VAL A 547 -20.12 26.67 31.40
CA VAL A 547 -21.08 25.73 30.80
C VAL A 547 -22.05 26.46 29.88
N LEU A 548 -22.61 27.60 30.31
CA LEU A 548 -23.53 28.40 29.50
C LEU A 548 -22.87 28.91 28.21
N VAL A 549 -21.62 29.39 28.27
CA VAL A 549 -20.86 29.76 27.07
C VAL A 549 -20.61 28.53 26.18
N GLY A 550 -20.27 27.38 26.76
CA GLY A 550 -20.09 26.14 26.00
C GLY A 550 -21.35 25.73 25.23
N ILE A 551 -22.51 25.76 25.88
CA ILE A 551 -23.82 25.50 25.27
C ILE A 551 -24.12 26.49 24.14
N LEU A 552 -23.89 27.78 24.37
CA LEU A 552 -24.13 28.84 23.38
C LEU A 552 -23.20 28.69 22.16
N CYS A 553 -21.92 28.39 22.38
CA CYS A 553 -20.95 28.13 21.31
C CYS A 553 -21.35 26.89 20.49
N ALA A 554 -21.83 25.83 21.16
CA ALA A 554 -22.27 24.58 20.54
C ALA A 554 -23.75 24.58 20.12
N HIS A 555 -24.33 25.76 19.88
CA HIS A 555 -25.72 25.88 19.44
C HIS A 555 -25.91 25.34 18.01
N VAL A 556 -27.03 24.68 17.73
CA VAL A 556 -27.29 24.07 16.41
C VAL A 556 -27.37 25.13 15.31
N MET A 557 -28.06 26.24 15.57
CA MET A 557 -28.16 27.37 14.64
C MET A 557 -26.94 28.28 14.71
N VAL A 558 -26.29 28.51 13.56
CA VAL A 558 -25.09 29.34 13.39
C VAL A 558 -25.30 30.78 13.88
N ALA A 559 -26.48 31.35 13.60
CA ALA A 559 -26.81 32.75 13.92
C ALA A 559 -26.77 33.05 15.43
N PHE A 560 -26.98 32.03 16.27
CA PHE A 560 -26.97 32.18 17.73
C PHE A 560 -25.60 31.94 18.35
N ARG A 561 -24.64 31.40 17.60
CA ARG A 561 -23.28 31.22 18.12
C ARG A 561 -22.59 32.59 18.19
N PRO A 562 -21.93 32.93 19.29
CA PRO A 562 -21.09 34.12 19.35
C PRO A 562 -19.91 33.98 18.40
N THR A 563 -19.23 35.08 18.12
CA THR A 563 -17.85 35.02 17.64
C THR A 563 -16.94 34.48 18.75
N ILE A 564 -15.77 33.94 18.40
CA ILE A 564 -14.84 33.46 19.42
C ILE A 564 -14.35 34.59 20.35
N TYR A 565 -14.23 35.81 19.82
CA TYR A 565 -13.86 36.98 20.61
C TYR A 565 -14.93 37.31 21.66
N GLU A 566 -16.21 37.31 21.28
CA GLU A 566 -17.32 37.49 22.22
C GLU A 566 -17.38 36.36 23.24
N ALA A 567 -17.18 35.11 22.82
CA ALA A 567 -17.11 33.97 23.74
C ALA A 567 -15.97 34.12 24.76
N LEU A 568 -14.78 34.56 24.33
CA LEU A 568 -13.66 34.85 25.21
C LEU A 568 -14.03 35.94 26.23
N LYS A 569 -14.65 37.03 25.78
CA LYS A 569 -15.09 38.13 26.65
C LYS A 569 -16.16 37.69 27.65
N MET A 570 -17.09 36.82 27.23
CA MET A 570 -18.02 36.17 28.15
C MET A 570 -17.25 35.32 29.17
N LEU A 571 -16.31 34.47 28.77
CA LEU A 571 -15.55 33.63 29.71
C LEU A 571 -14.68 34.45 30.69
N GLU A 572 -14.16 35.61 30.27
CA GLU A 572 -13.39 36.53 31.12
C GLU A 572 -14.26 37.30 32.12
N GLY A 573 -15.58 37.40 31.87
CA GLY A 573 -16.52 38.15 32.70
C GLY A 573 -16.78 39.57 32.22
N ASP A 574 -16.21 39.96 31.07
CA ASP A 574 -16.27 41.33 30.54
C ASP A 574 -17.63 41.67 29.90
N ILE A 575 -18.36 40.67 29.41
CA ILE A 575 -19.66 40.81 28.71
C ILE A 575 -20.64 39.78 29.26
N ASP A 576 -21.87 40.15 29.56
CA ASP A 576 -22.89 39.20 30.03
C ASP A 576 -23.26 38.16 28.97
N ILE A 577 -23.66 36.97 29.45
CA ILE A 577 -24.17 35.93 28.56
C ILE A 577 -25.61 36.30 28.21
N PRO A 578 -25.98 36.37 26.91
CA PRO A 578 -27.36 36.59 26.53
C PRO A 578 -28.24 35.44 27.02
N LYS A 579 -29.55 35.71 27.15
CA LYS A 579 -30.51 34.64 27.44
C LYS A 579 -30.35 33.54 26.38
N LEU A 580 -30.08 32.31 26.84
CA LEU A 580 -29.82 31.21 25.93
C LEU A 580 -31.03 30.95 25.02
N PRO A 581 -30.86 30.96 23.68
CA PRO A 581 -31.93 30.64 22.76
C PRO A 581 -32.31 29.17 22.89
N ASP A 582 -33.57 28.84 22.58
CA ASP A 582 -34.03 27.47 22.65
C ASP A 582 -33.38 26.61 21.56
N ARG A 583 -32.91 25.43 21.97
CA ARG A 583 -32.31 24.43 21.10
C ARG A 583 -33.41 23.51 20.54
N PRO A 584 -33.56 23.38 19.21
CA PRO A 584 -34.44 22.38 18.61
C PRO A 584 -33.96 20.98 19.02
N MET A 585 -34.85 20.16 19.60
CA MET A 585 -34.52 18.77 19.92
C MET A 585 -34.56 17.90 18.66
N PRO A 586 -33.63 16.94 18.49
CA PRO A 586 -33.70 15.98 17.39
C PRO A 586 -35.00 15.16 17.47
N LEU A 587 -35.71 15.03 16.34
CA LEU A 587 -37.00 14.34 16.20
C LEU A 587 -36.97 12.82 16.52
N GLY A 588 -35.80 12.22 16.81
CA GLY A 588 -35.62 10.78 16.97
C GLY A 588 -35.63 10.23 18.40
N ASN A 589 -35.71 11.06 19.44
CA ASN A 589 -35.45 10.65 20.84
C ASN A 589 -36.70 10.58 21.73
N GLU A 590 -37.83 10.07 21.24
CA GLU A 590 -38.99 9.82 22.12
C GLU A 590 -38.70 8.80 23.23
N SER A 591 -37.80 7.84 22.99
CA SER A 591 -37.38 6.83 23.98
C SER A 591 -36.60 7.41 25.17
N HIS A 592 -35.84 8.50 24.99
CA HIS A 592 -35.09 9.14 26.07
C HIS A 592 -35.92 10.08 26.95
N ARG A 593 -37.16 10.42 26.55
CA ARG A 593 -38.09 11.18 27.42
C ARG A 593 -38.40 10.45 28.73
N SER A 594 -38.46 9.11 28.70
CA SER A 594 -38.84 8.30 29.87
C SER A 594 -37.70 8.12 30.87
N SER A 595 -36.45 8.02 30.40
CA SER A 595 -35.27 7.79 31.25
C SER A 595 -34.85 9.02 32.08
N PHE A 596 -35.19 10.24 31.63
CA PHE A 596 -34.78 11.49 32.28
C PHE A 596 -35.96 12.35 32.78
N GLY A 597 -37.16 11.78 32.89
CA GLY A 597 -38.28 12.41 33.62
C GLY A 597 -38.95 13.62 32.95
N LEU A 598 -38.80 13.81 31.63
CA LEU A 598 -39.30 14.98 30.91
C LEU A 598 -40.84 15.06 30.87
N SER A 599 -41.56 13.96 31.15
CA SER A 599 -43.03 13.92 31.16
C SER A 599 -43.67 14.84 32.22
N ARG A 600 -42.92 15.28 33.25
CA ARG A 600 -43.45 16.18 34.29
C ARG A 600 -43.37 17.68 33.94
N LEU A 601 -42.46 18.10 33.08
CA LEU A 601 -42.22 19.53 32.82
C LEU A 601 -43.21 20.13 31.83
N LEU A 602 -43.58 19.39 30.78
CA LEU A 602 -44.60 19.83 29.80
C LEU A 602 -46.02 19.85 30.39
N ALA A 603 -46.26 19.21 31.54
CA ALA A 603 -47.52 19.29 32.25
C ALA A 603 -47.66 20.60 33.08
N SER A 604 -46.56 21.32 33.34
CA SER A 604 -46.58 22.51 34.20
C SER A 604 -46.77 23.85 33.44
N GLU A 605 -46.51 23.88 32.13
CA GLU A 605 -46.74 25.07 31.29
C GLU A 605 -48.21 25.22 30.82
N GLY A 606 -49.09 24.26 31.16
CA GLY A 606 -50.47 24.21 30.69
C GLY A 606 -51.55 24.71 31.65
N SER A 607 -51.22 25.38 32.76
CA SER A 607 -52.24 25.89 33.69
C SER A 607 -52.23 27.42 33.76
N PRO A 608 -53.20 28.13 33.14
CA PRO A 608 -53.38 29.55 33.39
C PRO A 608 -53.87 29.73 34.83
N ARG A 609 -53.09 30.44 35.66
CA ARG A 609 -53.57 30.95 36.93
C ARG A 609 -54.63 32.02 36.65
N THR A 610 -55.88 31.71 36.96
CA THR A 610 -56.95 32.69 37.22
C THR A 610 -56.65 33.53 38.44
#